data_AF-A0A4Y2MZV4-F1
#
_entry.id   AF-A0A4Y2MZV4-F1
#
_cell.length_a   1.000
_cell.length_b   1.000
_cell.length_c   1.000
_cell.angle_alpha   90.00
_cell.angle_beta   90.00
_cell.angle_gamma   90.00
#
_symmetry.space_group_name_H-M   'P 1'
#
loop_
_entity.id
_entity.type
_entity.pdbx_description
1 polymer ?
#
loop_
_entity_poly.entity_id
_entity_poly.type
_entity_poly.pdbx_seq_one_letter_code
_entity_poly.pdbx_strand_id
1 'polypeptide(L)'
;MSDEMVKDLVNCTNSYIASISDRFSRERDSKYTTEAEMKAFIGLLCICGVHKSSHVNITDLWATDGTGIEIYRTTTSTKRFLFLLRYIRSDVIHDCQSRKDIDKLVPIREFFEKFVDNCQKCYNVGDYLKIDSKKSKRKIEPRKRNGTS
;
A
#
# COMPACT_ATOMS: atom_id res chain seq x y z
N MET A 1 -6.54 12.42 1.11
CA MET A 1 -5.14 12.12 1.45
C MET A 1 -4.33 13.36 1.10
N SER A 2 -3.69 13.99 2.08
CA SER A 2 -2.94 15.23 1.86
C SER A 2 -1.62 14.98 1.13
N ASP A 3 -1.05 16.03 0.54
CA ASP A 3 0.27 15.96 -0.10
C ASP A 3 1.38 15.55 0.88
N GLU A 4 1.28 15.97 2.15
CA GLU A 4 2.21 15.55 3.21
C GLU A 4 2.19 14.05 3.44
N MET A 5 1.01 13.43 3.50
CA MET A 5 0.89 11.97 3.64
C MET A 5 1.53 11.22 2.48
N VAL A 6 1.46 11.77 1.27
CA VAL A 6 2.11 11.18 0.08
C VAL A 6 3.63 11.30 0.20
N LYS A 7 4.14 12.45 0.63
CA LYS A 7 5.59 12.67 0.84
C LYS A 7 6.16 11.71 1.87
N ASP A 8 5.48 11.56 3.01
CA ASP A 8 5.89 10.62 4.06
C ASP A 8 5.98 9.19 3.52
N LEU A 9 4.96 8.76 2.76
CA LEU A 9 4.90 7.44 2.16
C LEU A 9 6.03 7.21 1.15
N VAL A 10 6.35 8.22 0.32
CA VAL A 10 7.48 8.19 -0.61
C VAL A 10 8.81 8.06 0.13
N ASN A 11 9.03 8.87 1.18
CA ASN A 11 10.26 8.86 1.97
C ASN A 11 10.50 7.53 2.68
N CYS A 12 9.46 6.99 3.34
CA CYS A 12 9.52 5.69 4.01
C CYS A 12 9.78 4.57 3.00
N THR A 13 9.08 4.60 1.86
CA THR A 13 9.25 3.59 0.81
C THR A 13 10.64 3.63 0.18
N ASN A 14 11.17 4.82 -0.14
CA ASN A 14 12.51 4.96 -0.72
C ASN A 14 13.62 4.57 0.25
N SER A 15 13.49 4.92 1.53
CA SER A 15 14.40 4.46 2.59
C SER A 15 14.41 2.92 2.68
N TYR A 16 13.25 2.28 2.58
CA TYR A 16 13.17 0.82 2.57
C TYR A 16 13.79 0.23 1.30
N ILE A 17 13.49 0.78 0.13
CA ILE A 17 14.08 0.35 -1.15
C ILE A 17 15.61 0.42 -1.09
N ALA A 18 16.17 1.51 -0.56
CA ALA A 18 17.61 1.65 -0.36
C ALA A 18 18.18 0.50 0.47
N SER A 19 17.51 0.15 1.59
CA SER A 19 17.95 -0.94 2.49
C SER A 19 17.92 -2.34 1.87
N ILE A 20 17.20 -2.54 0.77
CA ILE A 20 17.08 -3.82 0.07
C ILE A 20 17.70 -3.81 -1.32
N SER A 21 18.31 -2.69 -1.73
CA SER A 21 18.85 -2.47 -3.08
C SER A 21 19.88 -3.53 -3.47
N ASP A 22 20.73 -3.94 -2.52
CA ASP A 22 21.74 -5.01 -2.70
C ASP A 22 21.16 -6.38 -3.07
N ARG A 23 19.86 -6.59 -2.85
CA ARG A 23 19.17 -7.84 -3.21
C ARG A 23 18.80 -7.91 -4.69
N PHE A 24 18.95 -6.80 -5.42
CA PHE A 24 18.62 -6.70 -6.82
C PHE A 24 19.89 -6.69 -7.66
N SER A 25 19.91 -7.52 -8.71
CA SER A 25 21.03 -7.60 -9.65
C SER A 25 21.09 -6.39 -10.59
N ARG A 26 19.98 -5.65 -10.73
CA ARG A 26 19.87 -4.49 -11.62
C ARG A 26 19.32 -3.31 -10.83
N GLU A 27 20.00 -2.17 -10.91
CA GLU A 27 19.59 -0.91 -10.27
C GLU A 27 18.15 -0.49 -10.63
N ARG A 28 17.74 -0.77 -11.88
CA ARG A 28 16.37 -0.46 -12.36
C ARG A 28 15.27 -1.19 -11.60
N ASP A 29 15.59 -2.34 -11.00
CA ASP A 29 14.62 -3.18 -10.30
C ASP A 29 14.40 -2.68 -8.86
N SER A 30 15.27 -1.81 -8.34
CA SER A 30 15.15 -1.12 -7.05
C SER A 30 15.01 0.40 -7.21
N LYS A 31 14.39 0.86 -8.29
CA LYS A 31 14.24 2.30 -8.55
C LYS A 31 13.36 2.95 -7.48
N TYR A 32 13.80 4.10 -6.98
CA TYR A 32 13.01 4.96 -6.09
C TYR A 32 11.69 5.40 -6.73
N THR A 33 10.70 5.66 -5.88
CA THR A 33 9.39 6.18 -6.26
C THR A 33 9.32 7.68 -6.06
N THR A 34 8.43 8.34 -6.79
CA THR A 34 8.18 9.79 -6.72
C THR A 34 6.76 10.05 -6.21
N GLU A 35 6.47 11.27 -5.78
CA GLU A 35 5.10 11.65 -5.38
C GLU A 35 4.08 11.43 -6.51
N ALA A 36 4.45 11.72 -7.75
CA ALA A 36 3.58 11.51 -8.91
C ALA A 36 3.29 10.01 -9.12
N GLU A 37 4.32 9.16 -9.05
CA GLU A 37 4.17 7.71 -9.16
C GLU A 37 3.33 7.15 -8.00
N MET A 38 3.54 7.65 -6.78
CA MET A 38 2.77 7.23 -5.61
C MET A 38 1.29 7.64 -5.70
N LYS A 39 0.99 8.85 -6.16
CA LYS A 39 -0.38 9.31 -6.43
C LYS A 39 -1.05 8.44 -7.49
N ALA A 40 -0.35 8.16 -8.58
CA ALA A 40 -0.83 7.27 -9.64
C ALA A 40 -1.10 5.84 -9.12
N PHE A 41 -0.19 5.29 -8.34
CA PHE A 41 -0.34 3.97 -7.71
C PHE A 41 -1.58 3.90 -6.80
N ILE A 42 -1.79 4.92 -5.96
CA ILE A 42 -2.95 4.99 -5.07
C ILE A 42 -4.26 5.17 -5.85
N GLY A 43 -4.23 5.97 -6.93
CA GLY A 43 -5.36 6.06 -7.86
C GLY A 43 -5.75 4.71 -8.46
N LEU A 44 -4.77 3.93 -8.93
CA LEU A 44 -5.01 2.58 -9.45
C LEU A 44 -5.57 1.61 -8.40
N LEU A 45 -5.15 1.75 -7.13
CA LEU A 45 -5.74 0.98 -6.01
C LEU A 45 -7.19 1.36 -5.75
N CYS A 46 -7.54 2.66 -5.81
CA CYS A 46 -8.92 3.12 -5.68
C CYS A 46 -9.80 2.55 -6.81
N ILE A 47 -9.32 2.61 -8.06
CA ILE A 47 -10.01 2.03 -9.22
C ILE A 47 -10.18 0.51 -9.03
N CYS A 48 -9.15 -0.18 -8.52
CA CYS A 48 -9.20 -1.62 -8.26
C CYS A 48 -10.31 -1.97 -7.25
N GLY A 49 -10.47 -1.14 -6.22
CA GLY A 49 -11.53 -1.28 -5.21
C GLY A 49 -12.93 -1.06 -5.79
N VAL A 50 -13.10 -0.08 -6.69
CA VAL A 50 -14.37 0.21 -7.36
C VAL A 50 -14.79 -0.94 -8.26
N HIS A 51 -13.86 -1.54 -9.00
CA HIS A 51 -14.13 -2.64 -9.92
C HIS A 51 -14.44 -3.99 -9.23
N LYS A 52 -14.63 -4.02 -7.89
CA LYS A 52 -15.01 -5.20 -7.08
C LYS A 52 -14.26 -6.49 -7.45
N SER A 53 -13.01 -6.33 -7.89
CA SER A 53 -12.20 -7.42 -8.44
C SER A 53 -11.44 -8.16 -7.33
N SER A 54 -12.11 -8.46 -6.21
CA SER A 54 -11.48 -9.19 -5.09
C SER A 54 -11.11 -10.64 -5.44
N HIS A 55 -11.57 -11.13 -6.61
CA HIS A 55 -11.35 -12.49 -7.10
C HIS A 55 -10.61 -12.56 -8.45
N VAL A 56 -10.23 -11.42 -9.03
CA VAL A 56 -9.51 -11.35 -10.31
C VAL A 56 -8.02 -11.22 -10.00
N ASN A 57 -7.17 -11.91 -10.77
CA ASN A 57 -5.73 -11.73 -10.59
C ASN A 57 -5.39 -10.30 -10.99
N ILE A 58 -4.61 -9.60 -10.15
CA ILE A 58 -4.27 -8.21 -10.39
C ILE A 58 -3.53 -8.03 -11.73
N THR A 59 -2.90 -9.09 -12.24
CA THR A 59 -2.28 -9.11 -13.57
C THR A 59 -3.27 -8.99 -14.71
N ASP A 60 -4.52 -9.45 -14.52
CA ASP A 60 -5.55 -9.44 -15.56
C ASP A 60 -6.03 -8.01 -15.85
N LEU A 61 -5.88 -7.10 -14.88
CA LEU A 61 -6.12 -5.66 -15.10
C LEU A 61 -5.18 -5.07 -16.17
N TRP A 62 -4.02 -5.71 -16.40
CA TRP A 62 -3.06 -5.35 -17.45
C TRP A 62 -3.16 -6.23 -18.70
N ALA A 63 -4.19 -7.06 -18.85
CA ALA A 63 -4.34 -7.95 -19.99
C ALA A 63 -4.37 -7.17 -21.33
N THR A 64 -3.89 -7.82 -22.39
CA THR A 64 -3.79 -7.25 -23.75
C THR A 64 -4.77 -7.85 -24.74
N ASP A 65 -5.52 -8.87 -24.32
CA ASP A 65 -6.51 -9.63 -25.08
C ASP A 65 -7.89 -8.94 -25.19
N GLY A 66 -7.97 -7.66 -24.82
CA GLY A 66 -9.21 -6.88 -24.79
C GLY A 66 -9.98 -6.96 -23.48
N THR A 67 -9.54 -7.77 -22.51
CA THR A 67 -10.20 -7.88 -21.19
C THR A 67 -9.59 -6.97 -20.12
N GLY A 68 -8.41 -6.40 -20.39
CA GLY A 68 -7.70 -5.50 -19.49
C GLY A 68 -8.26 -4.08 -19.48
N ILE A 69 -7.92 -3.31 -18.44
CA ILE A 69 -8.37 -1.93 -18.28
C ILE A 69 -7.24 -0.99 -18.70
N GLU A 70 -7.46 -0.20 -19.75
CA GLU A 70 -6.42 0.63 -20.40
C GLU A 70 -5.68 1.59 -19.46
N ILE A 71 -6.38 2.12 -18.46
CA ILE A 71 -5.79 3.05 -17.49
C ILE A 71 -4.61 2.43 -16.74
N TYR A 72 -4.64 1.13 -16.46
CA TYR A 72 -3.56 0.44 -15.75
C TYR A 72 -2.29 0.39 -16.59
N ARG A 73 -2.39 -0.04 -17.85
CA ARG A 73 -1.26 -0.15 -18.78
C ARG A 73 -0.65 1.20 -19.14
N THR A 74 -1.49 2.23 -19.24
CA THR A 74 -1.05 3.60 -19.57
C THR A 74 -0.35 4.28 -18.40
N THR A 75 -0.74 3.95 -17.16
CA THR A 75 -0.21 4.60 -15.96
C THR A 75 1.12 4.01 -15.52
N THR A 76 1.24 2.68 -15.44
CA THR A 76 2.47 2.02 -15.00
C THR A 76 2.55 0.58 -15.51
N SER A 77 3.74 -0.01 -15.54
CA SER A 77 3.87 -1.43 -15.88
C SER A 77 3.40 -2.34 -14.74
N THR A 78 2.86 -3.51 -15.05
CA THR A 78 2.44 -4.52 -14.06
C THR A 78 3.57 -4.86 -13.09
N LYS A 79 4.81 -4.99 -13.60
CA LYS A 79 5.99 -5.29 -12.77
C LYS A 79 6.27 -4.18 -11.77
N ARG A 80 6.18 -2.91 -12.20
CA ARG A 80 6.40 -1.76 -11.31
C ARG A 80 5.27 -1.62 -10.29
N PHE A 81 4.02 -1.84 -10.69
CA PHE A 81 2.89 -1.86 -9.78
C PHE A 81 3.05 -2.94 -8.68
N LEU A 82 3.37 -4.18 -9.06
CA LEU A 82 3.61 -5.28 -8.13
C LEU A 82 4.81 -5.01 -7.21
N PHE A 83 5.86 -4.38 -7.74
CA PHE A 83 7.00 -3.94 -6.95
C PHE A 83 6.56 -2.94 -5.86
N LEU A 84 5.84 -1.88 -6.23
CA LEU A 84 5.34 -0.90 -5.27
C LEU A 84 4.39 -1.54 -4.26
N LEU A 85 3.48 -2.41 -4.71
CA LEU A 85 2.57 -3.14 -3.83
C LEU A 85 3.30 -3.98 -2.78
N ARG A 86 4.45 -4.56 -3.12
CA ARG A 86 5.26 -5.38 -2.20
C ARG A 86 6.09 -4.54 -1.22
N TYR A 87 6.59 -3.39 -1.68
CA TYR A 87 7.63 -2.63 -0.98
C TYR A 87 7.19 -1.29 -0.43
N ILE A 88 5.93 -0.89 -0.64
CA ILE A 88 5.33 0.27 0.02
C ILE A 88 5.49 0.16 1.55
N ARG A 89 5.96 1.23 2.18
CA ARG A 89 6.11 1.33 3.64
C ARG A 89 5.54 2.65 4.12
N SER A 90 4.78 2.57 5.20
CA SER A 90 4.17 3.70 5.92
C SER A 90 4.95 4.13 7.16
N ASP A 91 6.01 3.40 7.52
CA ASP A 91 6.77 3.61 8.76
C ASP A 91 8.29 3.47 8.50
N VAL A 92 9.10 4.19 9.28
CA VAL A 92 10.56 4.12 9.25
C VAL A 92 11.01 2.94 10.09
N ILE A 93 11.75 2.01 9.48
CA ILE A 93 12.14 0.70 10.06
C ILE A 93 12.74 0.82 11.48
N HIS A 94 13.44 1.92 11.77
CA HIS A 94 14.24 2.11 12.97
C HIS A 94 13.44 2.47 14.24
N ASP A 95 12.26 3.08 14.11
CA ASP A 95 11.41 3.46 15.27
C ASP A 95 10.47 2.33 15.71
N CYS A 96 10.41 1.26 14.92
CA CYS A 96 9.43 0.20 15.05
C CYS A 96 9.85 -0.90 16.05
N GLN A 97 11.15 -1.10 16.30
CA GLN A 97 11.60 -2.20 17.17
C GLN A 97 11.27 -1.99 18.64
N SER A 98 11.32 -0.76 19.15
CA SER A 98 11.02 -0.44 20.55
C SER A 98 9.52 -0.34 20.85
N ARG A 99 8.68 -0.04 19.85
CA ARG A 99 7.24 0.24 20.04
C ARG A 99 6.33 -0.95 19.75
N LYS A 100 6.80 -1.98 19.03
CA LYS A 100 6.02 -3.17 18.65
C LYS A 100 5.47 -3.97 19.83
N ASP A 101 6.18 -3.97 20.95
CA ASP A 101 5.80 -4.74 22.13
C ASP A 101 4.60 -4.11 22.86
N ILE A 102 4.41 -2.79 22.69
CA ILE A 102 3.31 -2.02 23.28
C ILE A 102 2.14 -1.93 22.30
N ASP A 103 2.42 -1.76 21.01
CA ASP A 103 1.39 -1.61 19.99
C ASP A 103 1.70 -2.36 18.68
N LYS A 104 0.83 -3.31 18.36
CA LYS A 104 0.93 -4.15 17.15
C LYS A 104 0.61 -3.38 15.86
N LEU A 105 0.02 -2.18 15.96
CA LEU A 105 -0.36 -1.34 14.82
C LEU A 105 0.64 -0.23 14.51
N VAL A 106 1.76 -0.12 15.26
CA VAL A 106 2.83 0.86 15.01
C VAL A 106 3.17 1.05 13.53
N PRO A 107 3.34 -0.01 12.71
CA PRO A 107 3.76 0.13 11.31
C PRO A 107 2.79 0.91 10.40
N ILE A 108 1.55 1.11 10.83
CA ILE A 108 0.51 1.83 10.06
C ILE A 108 -0.15 2.95 10.87
N ARG A 109 0.11 3.03 12.19
CA ARG A 109 -0.61 3.92 13.11
C ARG A 109 -0.56 5.36 12.66
N GLU A 110 0.64 5.90 12.45
CA GLU A 110 0.82 7.31 12.13
C GLU A 110 0.09 7.69 10.84
N PHE A 111 0.24 6.87 9.80
CA PHE A 111 -0.47 7.04 8.54
C PHE A 111 -2.00 6.97 8.73
N PHE A 112 -2.48 6.03 9.54
CA PHE A 112 -3.91 5.85 9.79
C PHE A 112 -4.50 7.00 10.60
N GLU A 113 -3.81 7.47 11.63
CA GLU A 113 -4.25 8.61 12.46
C GLU A 113 -4.29 9.89 11.62
N LYS A 114 -3.26 10.17 10.81
CA LYS A 114 -3.26 11.28 9.82
C LYS A 114 -4.42 11.16 8.83
N PHE A 115 -4.76 9.94 8.39
CA PHE A 115 -5.90 9.71 7.51
C PHE A 115 -7.24 10.01 8.20
N VAL A 116 -7.44 9.51 9.43
CA VAL A 116 -8.68 9.71 10.19
C VAL A 116 -8.88 11.19 10.52
N ASP A 117 -7.84 11.88 10.97
CA ASP A 117 -7.88 13.32 11.25
C ASP A 117 -8.29 14.13 10.00
N ASN A 118 -7.71 13.79 8.84
CA ASN A 118 -8.14 14.38 7.57
C ASN A 118 -9.60 14.09 7.22
N CYS A 119 -10.11 12.88 7.51
CA CYS A 119 -11.52 12.56 7.26
C CYS A 119 -12.45 13.37 8.18
N GLN A 120 -12.09 13.51 9.46
CA GLN A 120 -12.86 14.29 10.44
C GLN A 120 -12.92 15.76 10.07
N LYS A 121 -11.82 16.34 9.58
CA LYS A 121 -11.78 17.73 9.09
C LYS A 121 -12.63 17.97 7.84
N CYS A 122 -12.85 16.94 7.01
CA CYS A 122 -13.62 17.05 5.77
C CYS A 122 -15.12 16.79 5.95
N TYR A 123 -15.60 16.46 7.15
CA TYR A 123 -16.99 16.06 7.36
C TYR A 123 -17.58 16.65 8.65
N ASN A 124 -18.70 17.36 8.51
CA ASN A 124 -19.51 17.78 9.65
C ASN A 124 -20.56 16.71 9.97
N VAL A 125 -20.56 16.23 11.22
CA VAL A 125 -21.50 15.21 11.70
C VAL A 125 -22.85 15.86 12.01
N GLY A 126 -23.94 15.32 11.46
CA GLY A 126 -25.32 15.72 11.81
C GLY A 126 -25.85 14.97 13.05
N ASP A 127 -27.04 15.35 13.52
CA ASP A 127 -27.60 14.93 14.82
C ASP A 127 -27.80 13.42 15.01
N TYR A 128 -27.81 12.65 13.93
CA TYR A 128 -28.04 11.21 13.96
C TYR A 128 -26.77 10.44 13.63
N LEU A 129 -26.01 10.07 14.66
CA LEU A 129 -24.83 9.21 14.55
C LEU A 129 -25.19 7.76 14.89
N LYS A 130 -24.79 6.82 14.03
CA LYS A 130 -24.84 5.38 14.32
C LYS A 130 -23.43 4.83 14.49
N ILE A 131 -23.16 4.24 15.66
CA ILE A 131 -21.92 3.51 15.93
C ILE A 131 -22.14 2.05 15.57
N ASP A 132 -21.32 1.52 14.67
CA ASP A 132 -21.30 0.11 14.30
C ASP A 132 -19.84 -0.37 14.20
N SER A 133 -19.62 -1.66 14.43
CA SER A 133 -18.28 -2.25 14.44
C SER A 133 -18.03 -3.03 13.14
N LYS A 134 -16.93 -2.72 12.44
CA LYS A 134 -16.54 -3.43 11.21
C LYS A 134 -15.31 -4.30 11.46
N LYS A 135 -15.42 -5.61 11.23
CA LYS A 135 -14.31 -6.56 11.33
C LYS A 135 -13.68 -6.76 9.95
N SER A 136 -12.37 -6.57 9.85
CA SER A 136 -11.59 -6.95 8.67
C SER A 136 -11.13 -8.40 8.77
N LYS A 137 -11.37 -9.22 7.74
CA LYS A 137 -10.90 -10.62 7.68
C LYS A 137 -9.50 -10.65 7.06
N ARG A 138 -8.50 -11.13 7.80
CA ARG A 138 -7.21 -11.56 7.21
C ARG A 138 -7.16 -13.08 7.17
N LYS A 139 -7.05 -13.67 5.99
CA LYS A 139 -6.73 -15.09 5.84
C LYS A 139 -5.21 -15.22 6.01
N ILE A 140 -4.76 -15.53 7.22
CA ILE A 140 -3.35 -15.84 7.48
C ILE A 140 -3.20 -17.33 7.18
N GLU A 141 -2.73 -17.68 5.99
CA GLU A 141 -2.31 -19.07 5.74
C GLU A 141 -1.03 -19.34 6.53
N PRO A 142 -0.99 -20.40 7.37
CA PRO A 142 0.21 -20.75 8.10
C PRO A 142 1.31 -21.13 7.11
N ARG A 143 2.43 -20.41 7.17
CA ARG A 143 3.64 -20.71 6.40
C ARG A 143 4.12 -22.11 6.84
N LYS A 144 3.90 -23.13 6.00
CA LYS A 144 4.46 -24.47 6.24
C LYS A 144 5.98 -24.32 6.38
N ARG A 145 6.51 -24.58 7.58
CA ARG A 145 7.94 -24.81 7.75
C ARG A 145 8.22 -26.13 7.06
N ASN A 146 8.91 -26.09 5.93
CA ASN A 146 9.52 -27.29 5.38
C ASN A 146 10.60 -27.71 6.40
N GLY A 147 10.29 -28.73 7.18
CA GLY A 147 11.29 -29.46 7.94
C GLY A 147 12.16 -30.21 6.95
N THR A 148 13.43 -29.83 6.87
CA THR A 148 14.48 -30.73 6.38
C THR A 148 14.75 -31.75 7.48
N SER A 149 14.56 -33.01 7.14
CA SER A 149 15.09 -34.18 7.86
C SER A 149 16.60 -34.11 8.03
#